data_AF-A0A1C6VFM0-F1
#
_entry.id   AF-A0A1C6VFM0-F1
#
_cell.length_a   1.000
_cell.length_b   1.000
_cell.length_c   1.000
_cell.angle_alpha   90.00
_cell.angle_beta   90.00
_cell.angle_gamma   90.00
#
_symmetry.space_group_name_H-M   'P 1'
#
loop_
_entity.id
_entity.type
_entity.pdbx_description
1 polymer ?
#
loop_
_entity_poly.entity_id
_entity_poly.type
_entity_poly.pdbx_seq_one_letter_code
_entity_poly.pdbx_strand_id
1 'polypeptide(L)' 'MASEWLTVQQVAEAVQAAGYPDSVHTIRRRIDAGRFGEQGKDWYRSESGYRFVRPDAVKAFIRRRRDA' A
#
# COMPACT_ATOMS: atom_id res chain seq x y z
N MET A 1 -5.75 -3.58 -18.99
CA MET A 1 -6.08 -4.26 -17.71
C MET A 1 -5.05 -3.83 -16.69
N ALA A 2 -5.44 -3.00 -15.72
CA ALA A 2 -4.50 -2.61 -14.66
C ALA A 2 -4.21 -3.86 -13.81
N SER A 3 -2.94 -4.17 -13.57
CA SER A 3 -2.54 -5.26 -12.69
C SER A 3 -3.33 -5.16 -11.37
N GLU A 4 -3.98 -6.26 -10.96
CA GLU A 4 -4.89 -6.27 -9.80
C GLU A 4 -4.21 -5.85 -8.48
N TRP A 5 -2.88 -5.85 -8.46
CA TRP A 5 -2.06 -5.64 -7.28
C TRP A 5 -0.86 -4.76 -7.56
N LEU A 6 -0.56 -3.87 -6.61
CA LEU A 6 0.56 -2.94 -6.64
C LEU A 6 1.70 -3.46 -5.77
N THR A 7 2.92 -3.39 -6.29
CA THR A 7 4.12 -3.62 -5.49
C THR A 7 4.29 -2.51 -4.45
N VAL A 8 5.05 -2.78 -3.38
CA VAL A 8 5.40 -1.76 -2.37
C VAL A 8 6.01 -0.50 -3.01
N GLN A 9 6.81 -0.65 -4.07
CA GLN A 9 7.39 0.49 -4.77
C GLN A 9 6.31 1.36 -5.41
N GLN A 10 5.39 0.76 -6.17
CA GLN A 10 4.27 1.49 -6.78
C GLN A 10 3.35 2.12 -5.73
N VAL A 11 3.14 1.46 -4.58
CA VAL A 11 2.40 2.04 -3.45
C VAL A 11 3.12 3.28 -2.91
N ALA A 12 4.44 3.21 -2.73
CA ALA A 12 5.23 4.36 -2.27
C ALA A 12 5.15 5.54 -3.25
N GLU A 13 5.29 5.27 -4.55
CA GLU A 13 5.15 6.28 -5.61
C GLU A 13 3.77 6.94 -5.58
N ALA A 14 2.69 6.15 -5.45
CA ALA A 14 1.33 6.68 -5.35
C ALA A 14 1.09 7.54 -4.10
N VAL A 15 1.65 7.12 -2.96
CA VAL A 15 1.55 7.87 -1.69
C VAL A 15 2.37 9.16 -1.75
N GLN A 16 3.55 9.14 -2.37
CA GLN A 16 4.38 10.32 -2.60
C GLN A 16 3.73 11.30 -3.56
N ALA A 17 3.13 10.82 -4.65
CA ALA A 17 2.35 11.63 -5.58
C ALA A 17 1.14 12.31 -4.90
N ALA A 18 0.62 11.72 -3.82
CA ALA A 18 -0.43 12.30 -2.99
C ALA A 18 0.07 13.33 -1.97
N GLY A 19 1.37 13.62 -1.91
CA GLY A 19 2.00 14.62 -1.03
C GLY A 19 2.59 14.07 0.27
N TYR A 20 2.68 12.74 0.43
CA TYR A 20 3.21 12.13 1.65
C TYR A 20 4.59 11.51 1.40
N PRO A 21 5.67 11.96 2.07
CA PRO A 21 7.04 11.51 1.81
C PRO A 21 7.34 10.13 2.45
N ASP A 22 6.44 9.16 2.28
CA ASP A 22 6.64 7.80 2.78
C ASP A 22 7.62 7.05 1.85
N SER A 23 8.72 6.55 2.42
CA SER A 23 9.66 5.68 1.70
C SER A 23 9.11 4.26 1.52
N VAL A 24 9.69 3.48 0.60
CA VAL A 24 9.37 2.04 0.42
C VAL A 24 9.43 1.27 1.74
N HIS A 25 10.47 1.53 2.56
CA HIS A 25 10.61 0.90 3.89
C HIS A 25 9.47 1.28 4.84
N THR A 26 9.06 2.54 4.82
CA THR A 26 7.91 3.04 5.61
C THR A 26 6.62 2.35 5.18
N ILE A 27 6.39 2.22 3.86
CA ILE A 27 5.22 1.52 3.33
C ILE A 27 5.23 0.05 3.77
N ARG A 28 6.37 -0.66 3.73
CA ARG A 28 6.47 -2.05 4.25
C ARG A 28 6.02 -2.15 5.70
N ARG A 29 6.53 -1.27 6.57
CA ARG A 29 6.14 -1.23 7.98
C ARG A 29 4.65 -0.93 8.17
N ARG A 30 4.08 -0.02 7.38
CA ARG A 30 2.65 0.32 7.45
C ARG A 30 1.76 -0.84 6.97
N ILE A 31 2.18 -1.58 5.95
CA ILE A 31 1.49 -2.80 5.49
C ILE A 31 1.50 -3.84 6.60
N ASP A 32 2.68 -4.14 7.17
CA ASP A 32 2.81 -5.10 8.27
C ASP A 32 2.03 -4.66 9.53
N ALA A 33 1.85 -3.36 9.73
CA ALA A 33 1.02 -2.79 10.80
C ALA A 33 -0.49 -2.70 10.45
N GLY A 34 -0.94 -3.28 9.33
CA GLY A 34 -2.35 -3.34 8.95
C GLY A 34 -2.97 -2.01 8.48
N ARG A 35 -2.15 -0.99 8.17
CA ARG A 35 -2.67 0.34 7.78
C ARG A 35 -3.38 0.34 6.42
N PHE A 36 -3.05 -0.61 5.56
CA PHE A 36 -3.69 -0.78 4.25
C PHE A 36 -4.90 -1.72 4.29
N GLY A 37 -5.28 -2.25 5.45
CA GLY A 37 -6.39 -3.21 5.58
C GLY A 37 -5.92 -4.63 5.89
N GLU A 38 -6.74 -5.60 5.55
CA GLU A 38 -6.59 -7.00 5.96
C GLU A 38 -5.73 -7.81 4.96
N GLN A 39 -4.88 -8.71 5.50
CA GLN A 39 -4.10 -9.63 4.68
C GLN A 39 -5.00 -10.67 4.00
N GLY A 40 -4.76 -10.97 2.72
CA GLY A 40 -5.59 -11.85 1.88
C GLY A 40 -6.73 -11.10 1.17
N LYS A 41 -7.14 -9.94 1.67
CA LYS A 41 -8.19 -9.10 1.07
C LYS A 41 -7.62 -7.85 0.40
N ASP A 42 -6.97 -7.00 1.19
CA ASP A 42 -6.48 -5.68 0.77
C ASP A 42 -5.01 -5.71 0.38
N TRP A 43 -4.26 -6.65 0.95
CA TRP A 43 -2.87 -6.91 0.58
C TRP A 43 -2.52 -8.38 0.80
N TYR A 44 -1.48 -8.88 0.16
CA TYR A 44 -0.96 -10.22 0.43
C TYR A 44 0.58 -10.24 0.38
N ARG A 45 1.15 -11.31 0.95
CA ARG A 45 2.57 -11.62 0.85
C ARG A 45 2.73 -12.82 -0.08
N SER A 46 3.52 -12.69 -1.14
CA SER A 46 3.84 -13.82 -2.02
C SER A 46 4.76 -14.81 -1.30
N GLU A 47 4.87 -16.02 -1.84
CA GLU A 47 5.77 -17.06 -1.33
C GLU A 47 7.22 -16.58 -1.28
N SER A 48 7.66 -15.77 -2.25
CA SER A 48 8.99 -15.16 -2.28
C SER A 48 9.16 -13.97 -1.30
N GLY A 49 8.15 -13.66 -0.48
CA GLY A 49 8.22 -12.63 0.56
C GLY A 49 7.88 -11.20 0.10
N TYR A 50 7.49 -11.00 -1.17
CA TYR A 50 7.07 -9.69 -1.66
C TYR A 50 5.68 -9.33 -1.17
N ARG A 51 5.43 -8.04 -0.93
CA ARG A 51 4.12 -7.53 -0.52
C ARG A 51 3.45 -6.84 -1.69
N PHE A 52 2.17 -7.12 -1.83
CA PHE A 52 1.32 -6.62 -2.89
C PHE A 52 0.05 -6.06 -2.28
N VAL A 53 -0.40 -4.89 -2.74
CA VAL A 53 -1.53 -4.15 -2.16
C VAL A 53 -2.53 -3.81 -3.25
N ARG A 54 -3.83 -3.94 -2.99
CA ARG A 54 -4.87 -3.54 -3.95
C ARG A 54 -4.83 -2.03 -4.18
N PRO A 55 -5.05 -1.55 -5.41
CA PRO A 55 -5.18 -0.12 -5.69
C PRO A 55 -6.20 0.60 -4.80
N ASP A 56 -7.35 -0.02 -4.51
CA ASP A 56 -8.40 0.60 -3.70
C ASP A 56 -8.01 0.73 -2.22
N ALA A 57 -7.25 -0.22 -1.69
CA ALA A 57 -6.67 -0.13 -0.35
C ALA A 57 -5.69 1.05 -0.23
N VAL A 58 -4.89 1.30 -1.28
CA VAL A 58 -4.00 2.48 -1.35
C VAL A 58 -4.80 3.77 -1.38
N LYS A 59 -5.85 3.87 -2.21
CA LYS A 59 -6.73 5.04 -2.26
C LYS A 59 -7.39 5.30 -0.90
N ALA A 60 -7.91 4.25 -0.25
CA ALA A 60 -8.52 4.34 1.06
C ALA A 60 -7.52 4.76 2.14
N PHE A 61 -6.27 4.30 2.07
CA PHE A 61 -5.19 4.76 2.95
C PHE A 61 -4.89 6.24 2.76
N ILE A 62 -4.72 6.70 1.51
CA ILE A 62 -4.47 8.11 1.18
C ILE A 62 -5.62 9.00 1.67
N ARG A 63 -6.88 8.58 1.43
CA ARG A 63 -8.07 9.30 1.92
C ARG A 63 -8.06 9.43 3.44
N ARG A 64 -7.87 8.32 4.17
CA ARG A 64 -7.78 8.33 5.64
C ARG A 64 -6.67 9.25 6.18
N ARG A 65 -5.56 9.39 5.46
CA ARG A 65 -4.48 10.33 5.82
C ARG A 65 -4.79 11.79 5.55
N ARG A 66 -5.77 12.10 4.70
CA ARG A 66 -6.24 13.49 4.48
C ARG A 66 -7.24 13.93 5.54
N ASP A 67 -8.01 12.97 6.06
CA ASP A 67 -9.08 13.21 7.04
C ASP A 67 -8.58 13.20 8.50
N ALA A 68 -7.30 12.89 8.75
CA ALA A 68 -6.67 12.79 10.07
C ALA A 68 -5.66 13.91 10.30
#